data_AF-A0A839VEQ3-F1
#
_entry.id   AF-A0A839VEQ3-F1
#
_cell.length_a   1.000
_cell.length_b   1.000
_cell.length_c   1.000
_cell.angle_alpha   90.00
_cell.angle_beta   90.00
_cell.angle_gamma   90.00
#
_symmetry.space_group_name_H-M   'P 1'
#
loop_
_entity.id
_entity.type
_entity.pdbx_description
1 polymer ?
#
loop_
_entity_poly.entity_id
_entity_poly.type
_entity_poly.pdbx_seq_one_letter_code
_entity_poly.pdbx_strand_id
1 'polypeptide(L)'
;MLIQAPSSGCIGAPFLDAQFVAQKNNFKLVKAGFQQQETTVQCSMTSQAGLWGINKAFMELVTKWVNNQDIPAVIGYPDPSIAWHEEIVHYTAPGPLGNVDLEMTLLFPKVNGPVPVVLYAHGDIEFNAPEIQYKQRYRDMIVALEFLHQGIAVAFPSRHGVGLSEGVYKLGYVSDADPAYIPRIHANDMYPALKYLQNRPEIDPHRVILVGQSAGGYSTMYMASQSPDGVIGAINFSGGRSDSYANESPHYLNRMLIDSFGELGKTTYIPSLWIYAENDSRFTPTTIQRSYEAFVAAGAKSRLLLLPPTPGDGHYVYHLPDLWRPALLQYLQEIGVAKATASEVAAQGNAPAQ
;
A
#
# COMPACT_ATOMS: atom_id res chain seq x y z
N MET A 1 11.61 -28.52 1.57
CA MET A 1 11.94 -27.64 0.43
C MET A 1 10.72 -26.76 0.19
N LEU A 2 10.91 -25.47 -0.03
CA LEU A 2 9.86 -24.52 -0.40
C LEU A 2 10.18 -23.97 -1.80
N ILE A 3 9.24 -24.02 -2.72
CA ILE A 3 9.41 -23.47 -4.06
C ILE A 3 8.59 -22.19 -4.15
N GLN A 4 9.25 -21.07 -4.38
CA GLN A 4 8.62 -19.79 -4.62
C GLN A 4 8.50 -19.57 -6.12
N ALA A 5 7.26 -19.50 -6.61
CA ALA A 5 6.95 -19.14 -7.99
C ALA A 5 6.47 -17.68 -8.02
N PRO A 6 7.37 -16.71 -8.29
CA PRO A 6 6.94 -15.34 -8.51
C PRO A 6 6.14 -15.32 -9.81
N SER A 7 4.81 -15.25 -9.72
CA SER A 7 4.03 -14.78 -10.86
C SER A 7 4.21 -13.27 -10.95
N SER A 8 4.42 -12.77 -12.16
CA SER A 8 4.47 -11.33 -12.42
C SER A 8 3.09 -10.67 -12.38
N GLY A 9 2.04 -11.49 -12.33
CA GLY A 9 0.67 -11.02 -12.23
C GLY A 9 0.35 -10.49 -10.85
N CYS A 10 0.50 -11.27 -9.78
CA CYS A 10 -0.39 -11.12 -8.61
C CYS A 10 0.22 -11.50 -7.25
N ILE A 11 -0.62 -11.36 -6.21
CA ILE A 11 -0.56 -11.62 -4.75
C ILE A 11 0.19 -12.89 -4.27
N GLY A 12 0.89 -13.61 -5.13
CA GLY A 12 1.76 -14.72 -4.73
C GLY A 12 2.74 -14.27 -3.65
N ALA A 13 3.09 -15.19 -2.75
CA ALA A 13 4.03 -14.93 -1.69
C ALA A 13 5.30 -14.29 -2.30
N PRO A 14 5.59 -13.03 -1.98
CA PRO A 14 6.80 -12.40 -2.46
C PRO A 14 7.97 -13.22 -1.95
N PHE A 15 9.07 -13.14 -2.70
CA PHE A 15 10.27 -13.92 -2.38
C PHE A 15 10.68 -13.74 -0.91
N LEU A 16 10.50 -12.54 -0.37
CA LEU A 16 10.86 -12.20 1.00
C LEU A 16 10.00 -12.92 2.06
N ASP A 17 8.69 -13.09 1.83
CA ASP A 17 7.83 -13.84 2.76
C ASP A 17 8.15 -15.33 2.68
N ALA A 18 8.38 -15.84 1.46
CA ALA A 18 8.82 -17.22 1.28
C ALA A 18 10.20 -17.47 1.91
N GLN A 19 11.11 -16.47 1.89
CA GLN A 19 12.40 -16.52 2.55
C GLN A 19 12.26 -16.57 4.07
N PHE A 20 11.40 -15.73 4.65
CA PHE A 20 11.10 -15.76 6.08
C PHE A 20 10.52 -17.12 6.50
N VAL A 21 9.50 -17.62 5.79
CA VAL A 21 8.87 -18.92 6.07
C VAL A 21 9.88 -20.06 5.93
N ALA A 22 10.70 -20.05 4.88
CA ALA A 22 11.73 -21.05 4.67
C ALA A 22 12.75 -21.06 5.80
N GLN A 23 13.22 -19.89 6.23
CA GLN A 23 14.16 -19.76 7.34
C GLN A 23 13.56 -20.26 8.66
N LYS A 24 12.33 -19.86 8.98
CA LYS A 24 11.64 -20.27 10.22
C LYS A 24 11.40 -21.78 10.31
N ASN A 25 11.18 -22.45 9.17
CA ASN A 25 10.87 -23.87 9.10
C ASN A 25 12.06 -24.74 8.66
N ASN A 26 13.26 -24.15 8.53
CA ASN A 26 14.45 -24.82 8.04
C ASN A 26 14.26 -25.51 6.67
N PHE A 27 13.51 -24.87 5.77
CA PHE A 27 13.34 -25.32 4.40
C PHE A 27 14.44 -24.74 3.50
N LYS A 28 15.01 -25.57 2.63
CA LYS A 28 15.72 -25.06 1.44
C LYS A 28 14.72 -24.33 0.54
N LEU A 29 14.92 -23.02 0.36
CA LEU A 29 14.13 -22.18 -0.55
C LEU A 29 14.67 -22.30 -1.97
N VAL A 30 13.77 -22.47 -2.93
CA VAL A 30 14.08 -22.51 -4.36
C VAL A 30 13.21 -21.50 -5.09
N LYS A 31 13.81 -20.58 -5.82
CA LYS A 31 13.11 -19.62 -6.67
C LYS A 31 12.87 -20.22 -8.05
N ALA A 32 11.64 -20.22 -8.51
CA ALA A 32 11.31 -20.51 -9.90
C ALA A 32 11.53 -19.25 -10.74
N GLY A 33 12.33 -19.37 -11.80
CA GLY A 33 12.55 -18.29 -12.75
C GLY A 33 11.92 -18.59 -14.10
N PHE A 34 11.10 -17.66 -14.59
CA PHE A 34 10.43 -17.75 -15.88
C PHE A 34 11.12 -16.85 -16.90
N GLN A 35 11.18 -17.28 -18.17
CA GLN A 35 11.83 -16.52 -19.26
C GLN A 35 11.11 -15.23 -19.60
N GLN A 36 9.78 -15.28 -19.51
CA GLN A 36 8.89 -14.20 -19.85
C GLN A 36 7.99 -13.94 -18.66
N GLN A 37 7.67 -12.67 -18.50
CA GLN A 37 6.66 -12.19 -17.58
C GLN A 37 5.32 -12.83 -17.97
N GLU A 38 4.63 -13.45 -17.01
CA GLU A 38 3.22 -13.83 -17.21
C GLU A 38 2.43 -12.56 -17.56
N THR A 39 1.78 -12.59 -18.71
CA THR A 39 1.02 -11.44 -19.26
C THR A 39 -0.39 -11.35 -18.68
N THR A 40 -0.79 -12.27 -17.81
CA THR A 40 -2.14 -12.33 -17.26
C THR A 40 -2.30 -11.28 -16.16
N VAL A 41 -3.02 -10.20 -16.47
CA VAL A 41 -3.27 -9.03 -15.60
C VAL A 41 -4.37 -9.29 -14.55
N GLN A 42 -4.95 -10.50 -14.50
CA GLN A 42 -6.04 -10.79 -13.57
C GLN A 42 -5.54 -11.30 -12.22
N CYS A 43 -5.58 -10.39 -11.25
CA CYS A 43 -5.31 -10.65 -9.84
C CYS A 43 -6.59 -10.78 -9.05
N SER A 44 -7.15 -11.98 -9.09
CA SER A 44 -8.26 -12.36 -8.22
C SER A 44 -7.80 -13.41 -7.22
N MET A 45 -8.62 -13.63 -6.18
CA MET A 45 -8.44 -14.74 -5.25
C MET A 45 -8.51 -16.13 -5.91
N THR A 46 -8.94 -16.20 -7.17
CA THR A 46 -9.02 -17.46 -7.94
C THR A 46 -7.82 -17.69 -8.85
N SER A 47 -6.86 -16.77 -8.90
CA SER A 47 -5.67 -16.92 -9.73
C SER A 47 -4.80 -18.07 -9.22
N GLN A 48 -4.45 -19.01 -10.10
CA GLN A 48 -3.53 -20.11 -9.80
C GLN A 48 -2.14 -19.80 -10.34
N ALA A 49 -1.12 -19.85 -9.49
CA ALA A 49 0.27 -19.85 -9.93
C ALA A 49 0.65 -21.27 -10.36
N GLY A 50 1.27 -21.42 -11.53
CA GLY A 50 1.78 -22.69 -12.02
C GLY A 50 3.24 -22.62 -12.44
N LEU A 51 3.97 -23.73 -12.39
CA LEU A 51 5.36 -23.84 -12.85
C LEU A 51 5.44 -24.10 -14.37
N TRP A 52 4.56 -23.46 -15.14
CA TRP A 52 4.46 -23.66 -16.59
C TRP A 52 5.73 -23.20 -17.29
N GLY A 53 6.22 -23.99 -18.25
CA GLY A 53 7.43 -23.66 -19.01
C GLY A 53 8.75 -23.99 -18.30
N ILE A 54 8.71 -24.44 -17.04
CA ILE A 54 9.90 -24.91 -16.28
C ILE A 54 9.73 -26.34 -15.75
N ASN A 55 8.78 -27.11 -16.29
CA ASN A 55 8.44 -28.47 -15.84
C ASN A 55 9.66 -29.40 -15.78
N LYS A 56 10.55 -29.33 -16.78
CA LYS A 56 11.78 -30.15 -16.80
C LYS A 56 12.70 -29.80 -15.63
N ALA A 57 12.95 -28.51 -15.40
CA ALA A 57 13.79 -28.06 -14.29
C ALA A 57 13.17 -28.39 -12.92
N PHE A 58 11.84 -28.34 -12.81
CA PHE A 58 11.12 -28.79 -11.61
C PHE A 58 11.27 -30.30 -11.39
N MET A 59 11.13 -31.13 -12.43
CA MET A 59 11.35 -32.58 -12.32
C MET A 59 12.77 -32.90 -11.88
N GLU A 60 13.78 -32.26 -12.48
CA GLU A 60 15.19 -32.42 -12.08
C GLU A 60 15.43 -32.02 -10.61
N LEU A 61 14.81 -30.93 -10.16
CA LEU A 61 14.84 -30.51 -8.76
C LEU A 61 14.26 -31.57 -7.82
N VAL A 62 13.06 -32.09 -8.13
CA VAL A 62 12.41 -33.13 -7.32
C VAL A 62 13.25 -34.40 -7.29
N THR A 63 13.81 -34.82 -8.43
CA THR A 63 14.72 -35.97 -8.49
C THR A 63 15.95 -35.77 -7.60
N LYS A 64 16.60 -34.60 -7.65
CA LYS A 64 17.73 -34.28 -6.76
C LYS A 64 17.31 -34.33 -5.29
N TRP A 65 16.18 -33.72 -4.95
CA TRP A 65 15.67 -33.67 -3.59
C TRP A 65 15.37 -35.06 -3.02
N VAL A 66 14.64 -35.91 -3.76
CA VAL A 66 14.32 -37.29 -3.35
C VAL A 66 15.57 -38.15 -3.19
N ASN A 67 16.60 -37.92 -4.01
CA ASN A 67 17.87 -38.63 -3.93
C ASN A 67 18.86 -38.01 -2.92
N ASN A 68 18.42 -37.09 -2.07
CA ASN A 68 19.24 -36.40 -1.06
C ASN A 68 20.49 -35.71 -1.65
N GLN A 69 20.38 -35.22 -2.88
CA GLN A 69 21.41 -34.43 -3.56
C GLN A 69 21.23 -32.94 -3.28
N ASP A 70 22.28 -32.15 -3.52
CA ASP A 70 22.16 -30.70 -3.43
C ASP A 70 21.21 -30.14 -4.51
N ILE A 71 20.30 -29.30 -4.05
CA ILE A 71 19.30 -28.64 -4.87
C ILE A 71 19.70 -27.18 -5.13
N PRO A 72 19.47 -26.67 -6.34
CA PRO A 72 19.83 -25.30 -6.69
C PRO A 72 18.91 -24.29 -5.98
N ALA A 73 19.42 -23.07 -5.75
CA ALA A 73 18.63 -21.96 -5.21
C ALA A 73 17.64 -21.37 -6.24
N VAL A 74 17.88 -21.59 -7.54
CA VAL A 74 17.02 -21.14 -8.65
C VAL A 74 16.83 -22.29 -9.63
N ILE A 75 15.61 -22.47 -10.15
CA ILE A 75 15.30 -23.38 -11.26
C ILE A 75 14.68 -22.62 -12.43
N GLY A 76 14.79 -23.17 -13.64
CA GLY A 76 14.34 -22.48 -14.85
C GLY A 76 15.35 -21.43 -15.29
N TYR A 77 14.90 -20.19 -15.45
CA TYR A 77 15.72 -19.07 -15.92
C TYR A 77 16.43 -18.38 -14.75
N PRO A 78 17.77 -18.19 -14.80
CA PRO A 78 18.53 -17.69 -13.66
C PRO A 78 18.30 -16.19 -13.37
N ASP A 79 17.90 -15.42 -14.38
CA ASP A 79 17.57 -13.99 -14.28
C ASP A 79 16.12 -13.75 -14.73
N PRO A 80 15.13 -14.07 -13.87
CA PRO A 80 13.73 -13.89 -14.23
C PRO A 80 13.37 -12.41 -14.27
N SER A 81 12.59 -12.02 -15.29
CA SER A 81 12.03 -10.67 -15.36
C SER A 81 11.19 -10.40 -14.10
N ILE A 82 11.64 -9.47 -13.25
CA ILE A 82 10.83 -8.96 -12.14
C ILE A 82 9.90 -7.86 -12.64
N ALA A 83 8.64 -7.92 -12.24
CA ALA A 83 7.64 -6.94 -12.65
C ALA A 83 7.84 -5.58 -11.96
N TRP A 84 8.37 -5.60 -10.74
CA TRP A 84 8.76 -4.47 -9.91
C TRP A 84 9.89 -4.90 -8.98
N HIS A 85 10.67 -3.94 -8.49
CA HIS A 85 11.68 -4.17 -7.46
C HIS A 85 11.03 -3.98 -6.08
N GLU A 86 11.23 -4.91 -5.16
CA GLU A 86 10.71 -4.85 -3.80
C GLU A 86 11.87 -4.82 -2.80
N GLU A 87 11.84 -3.85 -1.88
CA GLU A 87 12.77 -3.73 -0.76
C GLU A 87 12.00 -3.78 0.56
N ILE A 88 12.59 -4.40 1.59
CA ILE A 88 12.18 -4.20 2.97
C ILE A 88 13.19 -3.28 3.60
N VAL A 89 12.71 -2.18 4.16
CA VAL A 89 13.55 -1.23 4.88
C VAL A 89 13.10 -1.14 6.32
N HIS A 90 14.07 -0.89 7.18
CA HIS A 90 13.85 -0.61 8.59
C HIS A 90 14.30 0.83 8.86
N TYR A 91 13.55 1.54 9.67
CA TYR A 91 13.81 2.93 9.99
C TYR A 91 13.40 3.26 11.42
N THR A 92 14.15 4.19 11.99
CA THR A 92 13.97 4.59 13.38
C THR A 92 12.77 5.52 13.53
N ALA A 93 11.89 5.20 14.48
CA ALA A 93 10.77 6.04 14.89
C ALA A 93 10.78 6.30 16.41
N PRO A 94 10.17 7.41 16.88
CA PRO A 94 9.97 7.63 18.30
C PRO A 94 8.99 6.61 18.90
N GLY A 95 9.33 6.07 20.07
CA GLY A 95 8.48 5.18 20.87
C GLY A 95 8.43 5.61 22.35
N PRO A 96 7.58 4.95 23.18
CA PRO A 96 7.37 5.35 24.57
C PRO A 96 8.62 5.27 25.47
N LEU A 97 9.60 4.43 25.12
CA LEU A 97 10.80 4.17 25.92
C LEU A 97 12.10 4.52 25.16
N GLY A 98 12.02 5.41 24.16
CA GLY A 98 13.15 5.79 23.32
C GLY A 98 12.81 5.62 21.85
N ASN A 99 13.77 5.22 21.03
CA ASN A 99 13.53 4.92 19.63
C ASN A 99 13.13 3.45 19.45
N VAL A 100 12.32 3.17 18.44
CA VAL A 100 11.98 1.83 17.97
C VAL A 100 12.33 1.69 16.49
N ASP A 101 12.49 0.46 16.04
CA ASP A 101 12.70 0.13 14.64
C ASP A 101 11.37 -0.28 13.97
N LEU A 102 10.97 0.44 12.92
CA LEU A 102 9.75 0.15 12.16
C LEU A 102 10.09 -0.39 10.78
N GLU A 103 9.24 -1.30 10.29
CA GLU A 103 9.38 -1.94 8.99
C GLU A 103 8.54 -1.19 7.93
N MET A 104 9.07 -1.11 6.71
CA MET A 104 8.34 -0.65 5.53
C MET A 104 8.67 -1.51 4.32
N THR A 105 7.64 -1.86 3.55
CA THR A 105 7.81 -2.45 2.22
C THR A 105 7.85 -1.33 1.18
N LEU A 106 8.89 -1.31 0.36
CA LEU A 106 9.07 -0.37 -0.76
C LEU A 106 8.98 -1.12 -2.08
N LEU A 107 8.14 -0.60 -2.99
CA LEU A 107 7.99 -1.11 -4.34
C LEU A 107 8.39 -0.04 -5.33
N PHE A 108 9.32 -0.37 -6.22
CA PHE A 108 9.79 0.53 -7.26
C PHE A 108 9.31 0.10 -8.65
N PRO A 109 8.85 1.06 -9.47
CA PRO A 109 8.60 0.84 -10.88
C PRO A 109 9.94 0.68 -11.62
N LYS A 110 9.91 0.04 -12.80
CA LYS A 110 11.09 -0.13 -13.65
C LYS A 110 11.36 1.15 -14.46
N VAL A 111 11.84 2.19 -13.80
CA VAL A 111 12.19 3.48 -14.40
C VAL A 111 13.55 3.96 -13.89
N ASN A 112 14.20 4.84 -14.65
CA ASN A 112 15.51 5.38 -14.29
C ASN A 112 15.38 6.72 -13.56
N GLY A 113 16.24 6.92 -12.56
CA GLY A 113 16.31 8.17 -11.80
C GLY A 113 15.29 8.27 -10.66
N PRO A 114 15.30 9.40 -9.92
CA PRO A 114 14.39 9.61 -8.80
C PRO A 114 12.92 9.63 -9.24
N VAL A 115 12.05 8.94 -8.52
CA VAL A 115 10.62 8.83 -8.84
C VAL A 115 9.73 9.46 -7.79
N PRO A 116 8.52 9.95 -8.16
CA PRO A 116 7.46 10.21 -7.19
C PRO A 116 7.16 8.95 -6.36
N VAL A 117 6.67 9.15 -5.14
CA VAL A 117 6.34 8.04 -4.23
C VAL A 117 4.98 8.22 -3.57
N VAL A 118 4.25 7.12 -3.47
CA VAL A 118 3.10 6.98 -2.59
C VAL A 118 3.56 6.55 -1.21
N LEU A 119 3.19 7.30 -0.18
CA LEU A 119 3.26 6.86 1.21
C LEU A 119 1.87 6.34 1.61
N TYR A 120 1.72 5.01 1.67
CA TYR A 120 0.44 4.36 1.94
C TYR A 120 0.25 4.08 3.44
N ALA A 121 -0.73 4.72 4.06
CA ALA A 121 -1.15 4.47 5.43
C ALA A 121 -2.26 3.40 5.47
N HIS A 122 -1.97 2.27 6.12
CA HIS A 122 -2.92 1.18 6.26
C HIS A 122 -4.04 1.48 7.25
N GLY A 123 -5.20 0.85 7.04
CA GLY A 123 -6.33 0.88 7.97
C GLY A 123 -6.05 0.17 9.29
N ASP A 124 -7.05 0.08 10.15
CA ASP A 124 -6.92 -0.70 11.38
C ASP A 124 -6.87 -2.20 11.05
N ILE A 125 -5.88 -2.88 11.61
CA ILE A 125 -5.63 -4.31 11.45
C ILE A 125 -6.24 -5.06 12.64
N GLU A 126 -6.98 -6.12 12.36
CA GLU A 126 -7.53 -6.99 13.40
C GLU A 126 -6.42 -7.79 14.10
N PHE A 127 -6.56 -8.08 15.40
CA PHE A 127 -5.49 -8.76 16.16
C PHE A 127 -5.21 -10.20 15.69
N ASN A 128 -6.18 -10.86 15.06
CA ASN A 128 -6.06 -12.17 14.45
C ASN A 128 -5.59 -12.12 12.99
N ALA A 129 -5.37 -10.92 12.43
CA ALA A 129 -4.86 -10.79 11.08
C ALA A 129 -3.39 -11.27 11.03
N PRO A 130 -2.93 -11.83 9.89
CA PRO A 130 -1.58 -12.36 9.76
C PRO A 130 -0.46 -11.36 10.09
N GLU A 131 -0.68 -10.07 9.84
CA GLU A 131 0.28 -9.01 10.08
C GLU A 131 0.56 -8.79 11.58
N ILE A 132 -0.41 -9.12 12.43
CA ILE A 132 -0.26 -9.09 13.88
C ILE A 132 0.19 -10.46 14.40
N GLN A 133 -0.55 -11.51 14.06
CA GLN A 133 -0.38 -12.83 14.67
C GLN A 133 0.88 -13.54 14.19
N TYR A 134 1.18 -13.45 12.90
CA TYR A 134 2.31 -14.16 12.27
C TYR A 134 3.42 -13.22 11.81
N LYS A 135 3.30 -11.92 12.13
CA LYS A 135 4.25 -10.87 11.74
C LYS A 135 4.45 -10.81 10.23
N GLN A 136 3.38 -11.07 9.49
CA GLN A 136 3.37 -10.85 8.04
C GLN A 136 3.55 -9.36 7.74
N ARG A 137 4.36 -9.04 6.75
CA ARG A 137 4.59 -7.64 6.35
C ARG A 137 3.32 -7.06 5.72
N TYR A 138 3.04 -5.80 6.00
CA TYR A 138 1.92 -5.12 5.37
C TYR A 138 2.29 -4.64 3.96
N ARG A 139 1.42 -4.92 2.99
CA ARG A 139 1.44 -4.34 1.63
C ARG A 139 0.12 -4.60 0.92
N ASP A 140 -0.25 -3.69 0.03
CA ASP A 140 -1.44 -3.86 -0.80
C ASP A 140 -1.09 -3.85 -2.29
N MET A 141 -0.99 -5.05 -2.90
CA MET A 141 -0.60 -5.14 -4.31
C MET A 141 -1.71 -4.67 -5.26
N ILE A 142 -2.98 -4.74 -4.88
CA ILE A 142 -4.08 -4.30 -5.76
C ILE A 142 -3.98 -2.78 -5.95
N VAL A 143 -3.77 -2.05 -4.85
CA VAL A 143 -3.55 -0.59 -4.92
C VAL A 143 -2.18 -0.27 -5.50
N ALA A 144 -1.12 -0.97 -5.09
CA ALA A 144 0.24 -0.64 -5.53
C ALA A 144 0.40 -0.64 -7.05
N LEU A 145 -0.21 -1.62 -7.72
CA LEU A 145 -0.13 -1.77 -9.18
C LEU A 145 -0.66 -0.55 -9.93
N GLU A 146 -1.68 0.13 -9.39
CA GLU A 146 -2.25 1.32 -10.02
C GLU A 146 -1.27 2.49 -10.06
N PHE A 147 -0.36 2.59 -9.10
CA PHE A 147 0.69 3.60 -9.06
C PHE A 147 1.98 3.16 -9.75
N LEU A 148 2.39 1.90 -9.58
CA LEU A 148 3.58 1.33 -10.24
C LEU A 148 3.45 1.43 -11.77
N HIS A 149 2.26 1.19 -12.32
CA HIS A 149 1.99 1.36 -13.76
C HIS A 149 2.08 2.81 -14.26
N GLN A 150 2.06 3.80 -13.36
CA GLN A 150 2.28 5.21 -13.71
C GLN A 150 3.74 5.65 -13.50
N GLY A 151 4.63 4.75 -13.09
CA GLY A 151 6.03 5.10 -12.78
C GLY A 151 6.18 5.74 -11.40
N ILE A 152 5.28 5.44 -10.47
CA ILE A 152 5.30 5.96 -9.10
C ILE A 152 5.69 4.82 -8.15
N ALA A 153 6.69 5.04 -7.28
CA ALA A 153 7.03 4.09 -6.22
C ALA A 153 5.94 4.02 -5.15
N VAL A 154 5.84 2.90 -4.43
CA VAL A 154 4.83 2.72 -3.38
C VAL A 154 5.48 2.21 -2.12
N ALA A 155 5.27 2.93 -1.03
CA ALA A 155 5.79 2.66 0.29
C ALA A 155 4.65 2.26 1.22
N PHE A 156 4.77 1.10 1.85
CA PHE A 156 3.84 0.56 2.85
C PHE A 156 4.55 0.47 4.20
N PRO A 157 4.69 1.57 4.96
CA PRO A 157 5.15 1.50 6.33
C PRO A 157 4.13 0.79 7.20
N SER A 158 4.63 -0.10 8.04
CA SER A 158 3.87 -0.78 9.07
C SER A 158 3.86 0.09 10.33
N ARG A 159 2.68 0.34 10.91
CA ARG A 159 2.56 0.97 12.23
C ARG A 159 3.20 0.11 13.32
N HIS A 160 3.43 0.69 14.50
CA HIS A 160 3.98 -0.05 15.65
C HIS A 160 3.30 -1.41 15.84
N GLY A 161 4.10 -2.46 16.05
CA GLY A 161 3.63 -3.83 16.28
C GLY A 161 3.02 -4.57 15.07
N VAL A 162 2.92 -3.94 13.90
CA VAL A 162 2.49 -4.55 12.63
C VAL A 162 3.69 -5.08 11.86
N GLY A 163 3.57 -6.28 11.30
CA GLY A 163 4.69 -6.93 10.63
C GLY A 163 5.86 -7.11 11.58
N LEU A 164 7.08 -6.82 11.13
CA LEU A 164 8.26 -6.85 11.99
C LEU A 164 8.53 -5.53 12.72
N SER A 165 7.65 -4.54 12.60
CA SER A 165 7.79 -3.28 13.35
C SER A 165 7.74 -3.52 14.85
N GLU A 166 8.68 -2.91 15.57
CA GLU A 166 8.73 -2.94 17.02
C GLU A 166 7.58 -2.17 17.67
N GLY A 167 7.48 -2.29 19.00
CA GLY A 167 6.45 -1.64 19.80
C GLY A 167 5.13 -2.43 19.84
N VAL A 168 4.06 -1.73 20.23
CA VAL A 168 2.75 -2.32 20.48
C VAL A 168 1.73 -1.69 19.55
N TYR A 169 1.04 -2.54 18.79
CA TYR A 169 -0.06 -2.10 17.95
C TYR A 169 -1.25 -1.67 18.82
N LYS A 170 -1.75 -0.45 18.57
CA LYS A 170 -2.88 0.14 19.28
C LYS A 170 -4.03 0.33 18.32
N LEU A 171 -5.15 -0.34 18.58
CA LEU A 171 -6.41 -0.04 17.91
C LEU A 171 -6.96 1.31 18.42
N GLY A 172 -7.38 2.16 17.49
CA GLY A 172 -7.82 3.53 17.74
C GLY A 172 -9.21 3.67 18.38
N TYR A 173 -9.56 2.87 19.39
CA TYR A 173 -10.87 2.91 20.07
C TYR A 173 -10.91 3.86 21.29
N VAL A 174 -10.18 4.98 21.25
CA VAL A 174 -10.22 5.96 22.35
C VAL A 174 -11.28 7.01 22.05
N SER A 175 -12.32 7.10 22.87
CA SER A 175 -13.22 8.26 22.86
C SER A 175 -12.44 9.50 23.31
N ASP A 176 -12.48 10.54 22.50
CA ASP A 176 -11.87 11.82 22.83
C ASP A 176 -12.75 12.96 22.29
N ALA A 177 -12.64 14.13 22.92
CA ALA A 177 -13.37 15.33 22.54
C ALA A 177 -12.68 16.10 21.39
N ASP A 178 -11.39 15.87 21.13
CA ASP A 178 -10.71 16.46 19.99
C ASP A 178 -10.99 15.67 18.71
N PRO A 179 -11.67 16.27 17.71
CA PRO A 179 -11.95 15.63 16.43
C PRO A 179 -10.73 15.07 15.72
N ALA A 180 -9.59 15.75 15.85
CA ALA A 180 -8.36 15.41 15.15
C ALA A 180 -7.45 14.45 15.95
N TYR A 181 -7.85 14.00 17.15
CA TYR A 181 -6.99 13.18 18.01
C TYR A 181 -6.61 11.83 17.40
N ILE A 182 -7.59 11.01 17.02
CA ILE A 182 -7.32 9.68 16.43
C ILE A 182 -6.44 9.75 15.17
N PRO A 183 -6.75 10.57 14.15
CA PRO A 183 -5.94 10.58 12.95
C PRO A 183 -4.55 11.17 13.20
N ARG A 184 -4.39 12.09 14.17
CA ARG A 184 -3.09 12.57 14.63
C ARG A 184 -2.23 11.46 15.21
N ILE A 185 -2.79 10.63 16.08
CA ILE A 185 -2.06 9.52 16.69
C ILE A 185 -1.61 8.52 15.61
N HIS A 186 -2.48 8.18 14.66
CA HIS A 186 -2.12 7.29 13.55
C HIS A 186 -1.09 7.91 12.60
N ALA A 187 -1.12 9.23 12.39
CA ALA A 187 -0.15 9.95 11.55
C ALA A 187 1.27 9.98 12.16
N ASN A 188 1.42 9.88 13.48
CA ASN A 188 2.73 9.90 14.13
C ASN A 188 3.64 8.75 13.68
N ASP A 189 3.08 7.59 13.33
CA ASP A 189 3.83 6.45 12.82
C ASP A 189 4.29 6.64 11.37
N MET A 190 3.69 7.60 10.66
CA MET A 190 3.92 7.84 9.24
C MET A 190 4.99 8.92 8.98
N TYR A 191 5.17 9.89 9.88
CA TYR A 191 6.17 10.95 9.70
C TYR A 191 7.62 10.44 9.60
N PRO A 192 8.07 9.44 10.40
CA PRO A 192 9.41 8.90 10.26
C PRO A 192 9.60 8.19 8.90
N ALA A 193 8.57 7.52 8.39
CA ALA A 193 8.59 6.92 7.06
C ALA A 193 8.68 7.99 5.96
N LEU A 194 7.89 9.07 6.06
CA LEU A 194 8.00 10.22 5.14
C LEU A 194 9.42 10.77 5.10
N LYS A 195 10.01 11.03 6.27
CA LYS A 195 11.38 11.53 6.39
C LYS A 195 12.40 10.55 5.82
N TYR A 196 12.22 9.25 6.05
CA TYR A 196 13.09 8.22 5.47
C TYR A 196 13.06 8.29 3.93
N LEU A 197 11.87 8.31 3.33
CA LEU A 197 11.70 8.37 1.88
C LEU A 197 12.32 9.62 1.27
N GLN A 198 12.17 10.77 1.91
CA GLN A 198 12.75 12.03 1.45
C GLN A 198 14.29 12.05 1.44
N ASN A 199 14.94 11.10 2.12
CA ASN A 199 16.39 10.96 2.11
C ASN A 199 16.88 9.83 1.18
N ARG A 200 15.99 9.14 0.46
CA ARG A 200 16.36 8.08 -0.49
C ARG A 200 16.72 8.71 -1.85
N PRO A 201 17.91 8.45 -2.43
CA PRO A 201 18.31 9.02 -3.72
C PRO A 201 17.45 8.55 -4.90
N GLU A 202 16.75 7.43 -4.78
CA GLU A 202 15.84 6.86 -5.77
C GLU A 202 14.44 7.51 -5.74
N ILE A 203 14.17 8.35 -4.74
CA ILE A 203 12.88 9.02 -4.54
C ILE A 203 13.03 10.52 -4.78
N ASP A 204 12.10 11.12 -5.51
CA ASP A 204 11.97 12.57 -5.59
C ASP A 204 11.32 13.09 -4.29
N PRO A 205 12.06 13.77 -3.40
CA PRO A 205 11.54 14.21 -2.12
C PRO A 205 10.46 15.30 -2.24
N HIS A 206 10.32 15.91 -3.42
CA HIS A 206 9.34 16.96 -3.71
C HIS A 206 8.06 16.44 -4.37
N ARG A 207 7.93 15.12 -4.56
CA ARG A 207 6.76 14.49 -5.20
C ARG A 207 6.27 13.29 -4.40
N VAL A 208 5.86 13.55 -3.16
CA VAL A 208 5.21 12.56 -2.31
C VAL A 208 3.69 12.68 -2.40
N ILE A 209 3.01 11.56 -2.57
CA ILE A 209 1.55 11.45 -2.53
C ILE A 209 1.18 10.65 -1.29
N LEU A 210 0.37 11.23 -0.42
CA LEU A 210 -0.16 10.50 0.74
C LEU A 210 -1.38 9.70 0.29
N VAL A 211 -1.45 8.43 0.65
CA VAL A 211 -2.61 7.58 0.32
C VAL A 211 -2.97 6.78 1.55
N GLY A 212 -4.24 6.55 1.82
CA GLY A 212 -4.59 5.63 2.89
C GLY A 212 -6.02 5.14 2.83
N GLN A 213 -6.27 4.07 3.58
CA GLN A 213 -7.58 3.45 3.68
C GLN A 213 -8.10 3.43 5.12
N SER A 214 -9.40 3.66 5.33
CA SER A 214 -10.05 3.59 6.65
C SER A 214 -9.32 4.47 7.69
N ALA A 215 -8.90 3.91 8.82
CA ALA A 215 -8.09 4.61 9.82
C ALA A 215 -6.82 5.27 9.23
N GLY A 216 -6.21 4.68 8.20
CA GLY A 216 -5.07 5.23 7.47
C GLY A 216 -5.44 6.31 6.45
N GLY A 217 -6.63 6.23 5.85
CA GLY A 217 -7.17 7.32 5.02
C GLY A 217 -7.47 8.56 5.85
N TYR A 218 -7.93 8.35 7.09
CA TYR A 218 -8.15 9.43 8.04
C TYR A 218 -6.84 10.09 8.49
N SER A 219 -5.81 9.29 8.82
CA SER A 219 -4.49 9.82 9.18
C SER A 219 -3.80 10.50 8.00
N THR A 220 -3.99 10.00 6.78
CA THR A 220 -3.53 10.63 5.54
C THR A 220 -4.09 12.06 5.41
N MET A 221 -5.39 12.24 5.64
CA MET A 221 -5.98 13.58 5.60
C MET A 221 -5.51 14.47 6.75
N TYR A 222 -5.23 13.92 7.93
CA TYR A 222 -4.58 14.68 8.99
C TYR A 222 -3.18 15.12 8.58
N MET A 223 -2.34 14.22 8.06
CA MET A 223 -1.01 14.58 7.57
C MET A 223 -1.07 15.66 6.48
N ALA A 224 -2.00 15.54 5.53
CA ALA A 224 -2.22 16.54 4.49
C ALA A 224 -2.52 17.93 5.08
N SER A 225 -3.32 17.99 6.15
CA SER A 225 -3.64 19.25 6.86
C SER A 225 -2.44 19.88 7.56
N GLN A 226 -1.36 19.13 7.81
CA GLN A 226 -0.12 19.65 8.39
C GLN A 226 0.83 20.23 7.32
N SER A 227 0.46 20.13 6.03
CA SER A 227 1.25 20.64 4.90
C SER A 227 2.74 20.25 4.94
N PRO A 228 3.09 18.96 5.09
CA PRO A 228 4.47 18.52 5.09
C PRO A 228 5.18 18.88 3.78
N ASP A 229 6.43 19.31 3.88
CA ASP A 229 7.25 19.68 2.72
C ASP A 229 7.33 18.53 1.72
N GLY A 230 7.25 18.85 0.43
CA GLY A 230 7.38 17.89 -0.67
C GLY A 230 6.18 16.97 -0.91
N VAL A 231 5.12 17.07 -0.10
CA VAL A 231 3.86 16.41 -0.39
C VAL A 231 3.05 17.24 -1.39
N ILE A 232 2.61 16.61 -2.48
CA ILE A 232 1.93 17.27 -3.61
C ILE A 232 0.45 16.89 -3.73
N GLY A 233 0.00 15.89 -2.98
CA GLY A 233 -1.40 15.48 -2.98
C GLY A 233 -1.73 14.39 -1.96
N ALA A 234 -3.02 14.20 -1.71
CA ALA A 234 -3.53 13.15 -0.83
C ALA A 234 -4.69 12.35 -1.46
N ILE A 235 -4.78 11.05 -1.17
CA ILE A 235 -5.89 10.19 -1.60
C ILE A 235 -6.46 9.46 -0.39
N ASN A 236 -7.76 9.61 -0.18
CA ASN A 236 -8.48 9.08 0.96
C ASN A 236 -9.50 8.02 0.49
N PHE A 237 -9.20 6.74 0.74
CA PHE A 237 -10.12 5.63 0.49
C PHE A 237 -10.92 5.29 1.74
N SER A 238 -12.22 5.53 1.74
CA SER A 238 -13.11 5.18 2.85
C SER A 238 -12.57 5.59 4.22
N GLY A 239 -11.88 6.73 4.33
CA GLY A 239 -11.17 7.09 5.55
C GLY A 239 -12.03 7.82 6.56
N GLY A 240 -11.89 7.47 7.83
CA GLY A 240 -12.57 8.18 8.90
C GLY A 240 -12.48 7.45 10.22
N ARG A 241 -13.38 7.84 11.12
CA ARG A 241 -13.57 7.22 12.43
C ARG A 241 -15.02 6.78 12.55
N SER A 242 -15.25 5.48 12.74
CA SER A 242 -16.58 4.95 13.02
C SER A 242 -17.12 5.53 14.34
N ASP A 243 -18.43 5.79 14.38
CA ASP A 243 -19.17 6.12 15.60
C ASP A 243 -19.94 4.92 16.18
N SER A 244 -19.82 3.76 15.54
CA SER A 244 -20.35 2.48 15.99
C SER A 244 -19.23 1.48 16.30
N TYR A 245 -19.51 0.50 17.16
CA TYR A 245 -18.62 -0.64 17.37
C TYR A 245 -18.57 -1.53 16.13
N ALA A 246 -17.53 -2.38 16.01
CA ALA A 246 -17.24 -3.17 14.81
C ALA A 246 -18.41 -4.07 14.30
N ASN A 247 -19.37 -4.40 15.15
CA ASN A 247 -20.52 -5.26 14.82
C ASN A 247 -21.85 -4.50 14.71
N GLU A 248 -21.82 -3.16 14.72
CA GLU A 248 -23.00 -2.31 14.68
C GLU A 248 -23.02 -1.48 13.40
N SER A 249 -24.20 -1.38 12.79
CA SER A 249 -24.42 -0.47 11.66
C SER A 249 -24.08 0.97 12.07
N PRO A 250 -23.49 1.76 11.15
CA PRO A 250 -23.15 3.14 11.45
C PRO A 250 -24.42 3.95 11.66
N HIS A 251 -24.37 4.96 12.53
CA HIS A 251 -25.51 5.84 12.67
C HIS A 251 -25.71 6.65 11.39
N TYR A 252 -26.95 7.13 11.18
CA TYR A 252 -27.28 7.97 10.04
C TYR A 252 -26.32 9.15 9.85
N LEU A 253 -25.82 9.73 10.96
CA LEU A 253 -24.96 10.91 10.96
C LEU A 253 -23.90 10.84 12.07
N ASN A 254 -22.63 10.76 11.68
CA ASN A 254 -21.48 10.86 12.59
C ASN A 254 -20.95 12.30 12.65
N ARG A 255 -21.39 13.07 13.65
CA ARG A 255 -20.99 14.49 13.80
C ARG A 255 -19.50 14.66 14.09
N MET A 256 -18.92 13.75 14.87
CA MET A 256 -17.49 13.82 15.23
C MET A 256 -16.60 13.78 13.98
N LEU A 257 -16.95 12.93 13.02
CA LEU A 257 -16.21 12.82 11.78
C LEU A 257 -16.38 14.06 10.90
N ILE A 258 -17.60 14.61 10.83
CA ILE A 258 -17.91 15.84 10.08
C ILE A 258 -17.12 17.02 10.66
N ASP A 259 -17.17 17.22 11.97
CA ASP A 259 -16.46 18.30 12.66
C ASP A 259 -14.95 18.16 12.44
N SER A 260 -14.43 16.94 12.50
CA SER A 260 -13.01 16.69 12.22
C SER A 260 -12.58 17.07 10.84
N PHE A 261 -13.29 16.61 9.81
CA PHE A 261 -12.95 17.01 8.46
C PHE A 261 -13.14 18.52 8.24
N GLY A 262 -14.09 19.16 8.94
CA GLY A 262 -14.17 20.62 9.00
C GLY A 262 -12.89 21.27 9.55
N GLU A 263 -12.32 20.73 10.63
CA GLU A 263 -11.05 21.22 11.20
C GLU A 263 -9.85 20.98 10.28
N LEU A 264 -9.71 19.76 9.73
CA LEU A 264 -8.61 19.42 8.83
C LEU A 264 -8.63 20.25 7.54
N GLY A 265 -9.82 20.60 7.06
CA GLY A 265 -10.01 21.38 5.84
C GLY A 265 -9.44 22.80 5.93
N LYS A 266 -9.36 23.39 7.13
CA LYS A 266 -8.84 24.76 7.35
C LYS A 266 -7.38 24.91 6.96
N THR A 267 -6.60 23.82 7.03
CA THR A 267 -5.14 23.85 6.82
C THR A 267 -4.66 22.88 5.74
N THR A 268 -5.57 22.21 5.03
CA THR A 268 -5.21 21.36 3.88
C THR A 268 -5.16 22.22 2.61
N TYR A 269 -3.95 22.59 2.18
CA TYR A 269 -3.75 23.42 0.99
C TYR A 269 -3.41 22.62 -0.28
N ILE A 270 -2.94 21.38 -0.12
CA ILE A 270 -2.67 20.47 -1.23
C ILE A 270 -3.96 19.88 -1.79
N PRO A 271 -4.04 19.56 -3.09
CA PRO A 271 -5.17 18.84 -3.66
C PRO A 271 -5.39 17.48 -2.99
N SER A 272 -6.65 17.05 -2.90
CA SER A 272 -6.97 15.68 -2.48
C SER A 272 -8.08 15.02 -3.30
N LEU A 273 -8.06 13.70 -3.37
CA LEU A 273 -9.11 12.86 -3.94
C LEU A 273 -9.69 11.93 -2.88
N TRP A 274 -11.00 11.97 -2.69
CA TRP A 274 -11.73 11.12 -1.76
C TRP A 274 -12.53 10.08 -2.53
N ILE A 275 -12.42 8.81 -2.16
CA ILE A 275 -13.05 7.68 -2.85
C ILE A 275 -13.82 6.85 -1.82
N TYR A 276 -15.13 6.77 -1.98
CA TYR A 276 -16.05 6.08 -1.08
C TYR A 276 -17.12 5.35 -1.91
N ALA A 277 -17.86 4.44 -1.30
CA ALA A 277 -19.05 3.81 -1.89
C ALA A 277 -20.27 3.93 -0.96
N GLU A 278 -21.46 3.98 -1.55
CA GLU A 278 -22.71 4.20 -0.79
C GLU A 278 -23.05 3.07 0.20
N ASN A 279 -22.58 1.85 -0.05
CA ASN A 279 -22.78 0.69 0.81
C ASN A 279 -21.58 0.42 1.73
N ASP A 280 -20.82 1.45 2.12
CA ASP A 280 -19.77 1.36 3.13
C ASP A 280 -20.36 0.98 4.49
N SER A 281 -19.85 -0.11 5.09
CA SER A 281 -20.33 -0.62 6.38
C SER A 281 -19.95 0.23 7.58
N ARG A 282 -19.07 1.22 7.43
CA ARG A 282 -18.55 2.08 8.50
C ARG A 282 -19.06 3.51 8.42
N PHE A 283 -19.41 3.98 7.24
CA PHE A 283 -19.83 5.36 7.01
C PHE A 283 -21.05 5.45 6.11
N THR A 284 -22.12 6.06 6.61
CA THR A 284 -23.31 6.31 5.78
C THR A 284 -23.01 7.30 4.66
N PRO A 285 -23.70 7.21 3.49
CA PRO A 285 -23.59 8.20 2.42
C PRO A 285 -23.77 9.63 2.91
N THR A 286 -24.73 9.84 3.83
CA THR A 286 -24.97 11.13 4.49
C THR A 286 -23.73 11.62 5.22
N THR A 287 -23.12 10.78 6.07
CA THR A 287 -21.91 11.14 6.81
C THR A 287 -20.77 11.48 5.87
N ILE A 288 -20.56 10.69 4.81
CA ILE A 288 -19.50 10.90 3.82
C ILE A 288 -19.68 12.27 3.14
N GLN A 289 -20.87 12.55 2.61
CA GLN A 289 -21.19 13.80 1.93
C GLN A 289 -21.02 15.01 2.85
N ARG A 290 -21.58 14.95 4.07
CA ARG A 290 -21.48 16.06 5.04
C ARG A 290 -20.05 16.31 5.50
N SER A 291 -19.24 15.26 5.64
CA SER A 291 -17.83 15.38 5.99
C SER A 291 -17.03 16.06 4.89
N TYR A 292 -17.27 15.65 3.63
CA TYR A 292 -16.65 16.29 2.48
C TYR A 292 -17.09 17.75 2.31
N GLU A 293 -18.37 18.05 2.47
CA GLU A 293 -18.91 19.42 2.46
C GLU A 293 -18.22 20.30 3.51
N ALA A 294 -18.07 19.81 4.75
CA ALA A 294 -17.37 20.53 5.81
C ALA A 294 -15.89 20.78 5.46
N PHE A 295 -15.21 19.77 4.91
CA PHE A 295 -13.81 19.87 4.48
C PHE A 295 -13.59 20.96 3.43
N VAL A 296 -14.41 20.97 2.37
CA VAL A 296 -14.27 21.96 1.29
C VAL A 296 -14.76 23.34 1.68
N ALA A 297 -15.81 23.44 2.51
CA ALA A 297 -16.31 24.71 3.04
C ALA A 297 -15.29 25.41 3.94
N ALA A 298 -14.41 24.63 4.59
CA ALA A 298 -13.29 25.15 5.39
C ALA A 298 -12.10 25.67 4.54
N GLY A 299 -12.11 25.46 3.23
CA GLY A 299 -11.12 26.02 2.29
C GLY A 299 -10.25 25.00 1.55
N ALA A 300 -10.40 23.71 1.83
CA ALA A 300 -9.61 22.67 1.19
C ALA A 300 -10.01 22.45 -0.28
N LYS A 301 -9.01 22.10 -1.11
CA LYS A 301 -9.20 21.77 -2.52
C LYS A 301 -9.30 20.25 -2.67
N SER A 302 -10.52 19.73 -2.82
CA SER A 302 -10.75 18.29 -2.90
C SER A 302 -11.74 17.91 -3.99
N ARG A 303 -11.78 16.63 -4.32
CA ARG A 303 -12.83 15.98 -5.11
C ARG A 303 -13.34 14.75 -4.39
N LEU A 304 -14.66 14.56 -4.43
CA LEU A 304 -15.31 13.36 -3.94
C LEU A 304 -15.77 12.50 -5.13
N LEU A 305 -15.29 11.27 -5.17
CA LEU A 305 -15.88 10.17 -5.92
C LEU A 305 -16.67 9.30 -4.94
N LEU A 306 -17.97 9.54 -4.84
CA LEU A 306 -18.89 8.66 -4.13
C LEU A 306 -19.53 7.71 -5.15
N LEU A 307 -19.14 6.44 -5.09
CA LEU A 307 -19.62 5.38 -5.97
C LEU A 307 -20.99 4.85 -5.50
N PRO A 308 -21.86 4.39 -6.42
CA PRO A 308 -23.04 3.62 -6.04
C PRO A 308 -22.64 2.31 -5.33
N PRO A 309 -23.61 1.54 -4.79
CA PRO A 309 -23.31 0.29 -4.10
C PRO A 309 -22.43 -0.65 -4.94
N THR A 310 -21.29 -1.06 -4.38
CA THR A 310 -20.33 -1.95 -5.03
C THR A 310 -20.58 -3.41 -4.62
N PRO A 311 -20.08 -4.41 -5.38
CA PRO A 311 -20.06 -5.78 -4.90
C PRO A 311 -19.33 -5.90 -3.55
N GLY A 312 -19.94 -6.59 -2.58
CA GLY A 312 -19.39 -6.73 -1.23
C GLY A 312 -19.64 -5.50 -0.36
N ASP A 313 -18.71 -5.22 0.55
CA ASP A 313 -18.74 -4.05 1.44
C ASP A 313 -18.03 -2.87 0.77
N GLY A 314 -18.73 -1.74 0.64
CA GLY A 314 -18.20 -0.51 0.05
C GLY A 314 -16.97 0.05 0.77
N HIS A 315 -16.75 -0.33 2.03
CA HIS A 315 -15.57 0.05 2.80
C HIS A 315 -14.24 -0.43 2.18
N TYR A 316 -14.32 -1.46 1.33
CA TYR A 316 -13.17 -2.05 0.63
C TYR A 316 -13.09 -1.65 -0.85
N VAL A 317 -13.69 -0.51 -1.22
CA VAL A 317 -13.70 -0.03 -2.62
C VAL A 317 -12.31 0.19 -3.21
N TYR A 318 -11.28 0.40 -2.37
CA TYR A 318 -9.88 0.47 -2.79
C TYR A 318 -9.38 -0.80 -3.50
N HIS A 319 -10.00 -1.96 -3.25
CA HIS A 319 -9.72 -3.22 -3.96
C HIS A 319 -10.51 -3.39 -5.27
N LEU A 320 -11.27 -2.37 -5.69
CA LEU A 320 -12.02 -2.36 -6.95
C LEU A 320 -11.48 -1.28 -7.90
N PRO A 321 -10.21 -1.37 -8.36
CA PRO A 321 -9.54 -0.30 -9.09
C PRO A 321 -10.25 0.11 -10.38
N ASP A 322 -10.95 -0.80 -11.06
CA ASP A 322 -11.71 -0.46 -12.26
C ASP A 322 -12.76 0.65 -12.03
N LEU A 323 -13.27 0.79 -10.80
CA LEU A 323 -14.29 1.78 -10.46
C LEU A 323 -13.72 3.18 -10.22
N TRP A 324 -12.47 3.29 -9.79
CA TRP A 324 -11.87 4.57 -9.38
C TRP A 324 -10.62 4.97 -10.18
N ARG A 325 -10.02 4.05 -10.95
CA ARG A 325 -8.83 4.30 -11.77
C ARG A 325 -8.99 5.52 -12.69
N PRO A 326 -10.12 5.74 -13.39
CA PRO A 326 -10.26 6.94 -14.22
C PRO A 326 -10.09 8.24 -13.42
N ALA A 327 -10.66 8.31 -12.21
CA ALA A 327 -10.52 9.45 -11.32
C ALA A 327 -9.09 9.58 -10.78
N LEU A 328 -8.43 8.47 -10.44
CA LEU A 328 -7.01 8.47 -10.07
C LEU A 328 -6.16 9.08 -11.19
N LEU A 329 -6.29 8.58 -12.42
CA LEU A 329 -5.45 9.02 -13.54
C LEU A 329 -5.63 10.51 -13.84
N GLN A 330 -6.87 11.00 -13.77
CA GLN A 330 -7.15 12.43 -13.90
C GLN A 330 -6.51 13.23 -12.76
N TYR A 331 -6.65 12.77 -11.52
CA TYR A 331 -6.09 13.43 -10.35
C TYR A 331 -4.56 13.49 -10.38
N LEU A 332 -3.88 12.40 -10.78
CA LEU A 332 -2.43 12.36 -10.92
C LEU A 332 -1.92 13.40 -11.93
N GLN A 333 -2.62 13.59 -13.05
CA GLN A 333 -2.29 14.62 -14.03
C GLN A 333 -2.42 16.04 -13.43
N GLU A 334 -3.44 16.28 -12.61
CA GLU A 334 -3.71 17.58 -12.01
C GLU A 334 -2.67 18.00 -10.97
N ILE A 335 -2.11 17.03 -10.24
CA ILE A 335 -1.01 17.27 -9.29
C ILE A 335 0.37 17.22 -9.98
N GLY A 336 0.41 17.18 -11.32
CA GLY A 336 1.64 17.27 -12.10
C GLY A 336 2.45 15.97 -12.19
N VAL A 337 1.83 14.82 -11.93
CA VAL A 337 2.46 13.50 -12.09
C VAL A 337 2.04 12.93 -13.45
N ALA A 338 2.85 13.20 -14.47
CA ALA A 338 2.67 12.64 -15.80
C ALA A 338 3.15 11.18 -15.84
N LYS A 339 2.43 10.34 -16.60
CA LYS A 339 2.85 8.95 -16.86
C LYS A 339 4.23 8.96 -17.54
N ALA A 340 5.19 8.21 -16.98
CA ALA A 340 6.48 7.97 -17.65
C ALA A 340 6.22 7.50 -19.09
N THR A 341 6.85 8.14 -20.06
CA THR A 341 6.61 7.81 -21.46
C THR A 341 7.23 6.46 -21.79
N ALA A 342 6.61 5.69 -22.70
CA ALA A 342 7.18 4.41 -23.16
C ALA A 342 8.61 4.55 -23.74
N SER A 343 9.00 5.75 -24.16
CA SER A 343 10.36 6.03 -24.64
C SER A 343 11.42 5.98 -23.53
N GLU A 344 11.06 6.36 -22.30
CA GLU A 344 11.95 6.29 -21.13
C GLU A 344 12.10 4.85 -20.62
N VAL A 345 11.11 4.00 -20.88
CA VAL A 345 11.11 2.56 -20.55
C VAL A 345 11.86 1.72 -21.61
N ALA A 346 11.83 2.14 -22.88
CA ALA A 346 12.41 1.39 -24.00
C ALA A 346 13.88 1.74 -24.32
N ALA A 347 14.38 2.91 -23.92
CA ALA A 347 15.69 3.41 -24.34
C ALA A 347 16.91 2.62 -23.84
N GLN A 348 16.74 1.54 -23.06
CA GLN A 348 17.88 0.79 -22.48
C GLN A 348 17.83 -0.72 -22.68
N GLY A 349 16.99 -1.22 -23.61
CA GLY A 349 17.11 -2.60 -24.09
C GLY A 349 18.30 -2.84 -25.04
N ASN A 350 18.98 -1.78 -25.49
CA ASN A 350 19.98 -1.82 -26.57
C ASN A 350 21.28 -1.05 -26.24
N ALA A 351 21.76 -1.10 -25.00
CA ALA A 351 23.16 -0.74 -24.76
C ALA A 351 24.00 -2.03 -24.84
N PRO A 352 24.82 -2.23 -25.89
CA PRO A 352 25.76 -3.34 -25.90
C PRO A 352 26.80 -3.09 -24.80
N ALA A 353 27.01 -4.09 -23.95
CA ALA A 353 28.11 -4.09 -23.00
C ALA A 353 29.43 -3.85 -23.75
N GLN A 354 30.15 -2.80 -23.37
CA GLN A 354 31.57 -2.62 -23.69
C GLN A 354 32.41 -3.06 -22.52
#